data_AF-A0AAW8WF75-F1
#
_entry.id   AF-A0AAW8WF75-F1
#
_cell.length_a   1.000
_cell.length_b   1.000
_cell.length_c   1.000
_cell.angle_alpha   90.00
_cell.angle_beta   90.00
_cell.angle_gamma   90.00
#
_symmetry.space_group_name_H-M   'P 1'
#
loop_
_entity.id
_entity.type
_entity.pdbx_description
1 polymer ?
#
loop_
_entity_poly.entity_id
_entity_poly.type
_entity_poly.pdbx_seq_one_letter_code
_entity_poly.pdbx_strand_id
1 'polypeptide(L)'
;MKIMIIGATGMAGSAITKLALERGHDVIAIGRSEEKLANLPVNAHLETRAKDAFSLTLPELQTVDVVVDAMATGPDKAYLHVDLATKLVSQLRERQQPRLVFILGAGSLTTGDDAHLFVHDIESDPANAAFVAIPQNQLAELNFLRTVTNVDWVGISPAANFTPGPATAIQYGHDTLLTDANGDSTTNSGTMAVAVLDEVEQPQHHQERFTVANQ
;
A
#
# COMPACT_ATOMS: atom_id res chain seq x y z
N MET A 1 6.69 13.83 -11.33
CA MET A 1 5.32 13.41 -11.70
C MET A 1 4.36 13.85 -10.61
N LYS A 2 3.06 13.72 -10.83
CA LYS A 2 2.04 14.07 -9.86
C LYS A 2 1.40 12.82 -9.25
N ILE A 3 1.47 12.68 -7.92
CA ILE A 3 1.09 11.47 -7.19
C ILE A 3 0.01 11.83 -6.17
N MET A 4 -1.14 11.13 -6.22
CA MET A 4 -2.12 11.18 -5.16
C MET A 4 -1.84 10.07 -4.14
N ILE A 5 -1.72 10.41 -2.85
CA ILE A 5 -1.46 9.44 -1.79
C ILE A 5 -2.66 9.42 -0.85
N ILE A 6 -3.41 8.31 -0.85
CA ILE A 6 -4.51 8.05 0.06
C ILE A 6 -3.96 7.46 1.35
N GLY A 7 -4.45 7.94 2.51
CA GLY A 7 -3.88 7.54 3.80
C GLY A 7 -2.54 8.21 4.08
N ALA A 8 -2.29 9.39 3.51
CA ALA A 8 -1.01 10.09 3.56
C ALA A 8 -0.49 10.39 4.99
N THR A 9 -1.35 10.38 6.00
CA THR A 9 -0.97 10.63 7.40
C THR A 9 -0.69 9.35 8.19
N GLY A 10 -0.87 8.18 7.58
CA GLY A 10 -0.52 6.87 8.15
C GLY A 10 0.98 6.59 8.05
N MET A 11 1.41 5.49 8.66
CA MET A 11 2.82 5.09 8.72
C MET A 11 3.46 4.94 7.33
N ALA A 12 2.84 4.18 6.42
CA ALA A 12 3.32 4.05 5.04
C ALA A 12 3.13 5.34 4.25
N GLY A 13 1.89 5.88 4.26
CA GLY A 13 1.55 7.06 3.46
C GLY A 13 2.41 8.28 3.76
N SER A 14 2.80 8.50 5.02
CA SER A 14 3.67 9.63 5.40
C SER A 14 5.11 9.45 4.94
N ALA A 15 5.64 8.22 5.02
CA ALA A 15 6.97 7.87 4.51
C ALA A 15 7.03 8.01 2.98
N ILE A 16 6.00 7.52 2.27
CA ILE A 16 5.86 7.65 0.80
C ILE A 16 5.74 9.12 0.42
N THR A 17 4.90 9.89 1.13
CA THR A 17 4.74 11.35 0.90
C THR A 17 6.06 12.08 1.04
N LYS A 18 6.78 11.83 2.13
CA LYS A 18 8.08 12.46 2.39
C LYS A 18 9.08 12.14 1.27
N LEU A 19 9.24 10.88 0.91
CA LEU A 19 10.20 10.47 -0.12
C LEU A 19 9.81 11.00 -1.51
N ALA A 20 8.52 10.98 -1.86
CA ALA A 20 8.04 11.55 -3.13
C ALA A 20 8.39 13.04 -3.26
N LEU A 21 8.23 13.81 -2.19
CA LEU A 21 8.62 15.23 -2.16
C LEU A 21 10.14 15.40 -2.25
N GLU A 22 10.93 14.54 -1.58
CA GLU A 22 12.40 14.54 -1.67
C GLU A 22 12.90 14.21 -3.08
N ARG A 23 12.18 13.34 -3.83
CA ARG A 23 12.44 13.02 -5.24
C ARG A 23 11.83 14.04 -6.23
N GLY A 24 11.28 15.15 -5.74
CA GLY A 24 10.81 16.27 -6.56
C GLY A 24 9.48 15.99 -7.29
N HIS A 25 8.63 15.13 -6.75
CA HIS A 25 7.28 14.92 -7.26
C HIS A 25 6.27 15.89 -6.65
N ASP A 26 5.24 16.22 -7.42
CA ASP A 26 4.06 16.92 -6.92
C ASP A 26 3.15 15.92 -6.21
N VAL A 27 2.78 16.18 -4.95
CA VAL A 27 2.01 15.26 -4.14
C VAL A 27 0.66 15.86 -3.75
N ILE A 28 -0.42 15.13 -4.01
CA ILE A 28 -1.73 15.38 -3.40
C ILE A 28 -1.92 14.38 -2.25
N ALA A 29 -1.73 14.84 -1.02
CA ALA A 29 -1.93 14.05 0.19
C ALA A 29 -3.41 14.05 0.62
N ILE A 30 -4.05 12.88 0.57
CA ILE A 30 -5.43 12.68 1.02
C ILE A 30 -5.42 12.06 2.43
N GLY A 31 -6.11 12.73 3.35
CA GLY A 31 -6.31 12.25 4.71
C GLY A 31 -7.63 12.75 5.29
N ARG A 32 -8.10 12.17 6.41
CA ARG A 32 -9.37 12.58 7.02
C ARG A 32 -9.25 13.72 8.04
N SER A 33 -8.04 14.03 8.49
CA SER A 33 -7.78 15.00 9.56
C SER A 33 -6.85 16.09 9.03
N GLU A 34 -7.35 17.33 8.99
CA GLU A 34 -6.56 18.52 8.65
C GLU A 34 -5.36 18.67 9.57
N GLU A 35 -5.55 18.48 10.87
CA GLU A 35 -4.49 18.54 11.88
C GLU A 35 -3.35 17.55 11.58
N LYS A 36 -3.68 16.28 11.27
CA LYS A 36 -2.65 15.29 10.92
C LYS A 36 -1.98 15.60 9.59
N LEU A 37 -2.72 16.14 8.62
CA LEU A 37 -2.15 16.56 7.33
C LEU A 37 -1.18 17.73 7.50
N ALA A 38 -1.45 18.65 8.41
CA ALA A 38 -0.56 19.77 8.73
C ALA A 38 0.79 19.33 9.34
N ASN A 39 0.89 18.10 9.85
CA ASN A 39 2.15 17.52 10.35
C ASN A 39 3.03 16.92 9.24
N LEU A 40 2.56 16.86 7.98
CA LEU A 40 3.39 16.47 6.84
C LEU A 40 4.45 17.54 6.55
N PRO A 41 5.56 17.19 5.85
CA PRO A 41 6.61 18.15 5.53
C PRO A 41 6.07 19.37 4.78
N VAL A 42 6.43 20.57 5.22
CA VAL A 42 6.11 21.81 4.49
C VAL A 42 6.95 21.83 3.20
N ASN A 43 6.29 21.73 2.05
CA ASN A 43 6.92 21.70 0.74
C ASN A 43 6.00 22.37 -0.30
N ALA A 44 6.57 23.15 -1.23
CA ALA A 44 5.80 23.83 -2.28
C ALA A 44 5.11 22.86 -3.26
N HIS A 45 5.60 21.62 -3.35
CA HIS A 45 5.05 20.54 -4.16
C HIS A 45 3.99 19.70 -3.43
N LEU A 46 3.64 20.05 -2.18
CA LEU A 46 2.63 19.34 -1.39
C LEU A 46 1.30 20.10 -1.39
N GLU A 47 0.25 19.44 -1.89
CA GLU A 47 -1.13 19.83 -1.68
C GLU A 47 -1.78 18.84 -0.69
N THR A 48 -2.39 19.33 0.40
CA THR A 48 -3.12 18.49 1.34
C THR A 48 -4.63 18.65 1.17
N ARG A 49 -5.38 17.55 1.17
CA ARG A 49 -6.85 17.56 1.13
C ARG A 49 -7.42 16.72 2.27
N ALA A 50 -8.12 17.39 3.19
CA ALA A 50 -8.92 16.71 4.19
C ALA A 50 -10.21 16.17 3.55
N LYS A 51 -10.17 14.91 3.13
CA LYS A 51 -11.23 14.29 2.34
C LYS A 51 -11.31 12.79 2.61
N ASP A 52 -12.52 12.27 2.56
CA ASP A 52 -12.75 10.83 2.58
C ASP A 52 -12.35 10.23 1.22
N ALA A 53 -11.51 9.20 1.22
CA ALA A 53 -11.13 8.45 0.02
C ALA A 53 -12.36 7.91 -0.73
N PHE A 54 -13.41 7.51 -0.01
CA PHE A 54 -14.68 7.05 -0.58
C PHE A 54 -15.49 8.16 -1.25
N SER A 55 -15.08 9.42 -1.13
CA SER A 55 -15.66 10.56 -1.87
C SER A 55 -14.83 11.03 -3.07
N LEU A 56 -13.64 10.46 -3.31
CA LEU A 56 -12.84 10.78 -4.51
C LEU A 56 -13.61 10.46 -5.79
N THR A 57 -13.56 11.39 -6.73
CA THR A 57 -14.26 11.31 -8.02
C THR A 57 -13.28 11.04 -9.15
N LEU A 58 -13.77 10.44 -10.24
CA LEU A 58 -12.94 10.21 -11.44
C LEU A 58 -12.22 11.48 -11.94
N PRO A 59 -12.88 12.66 -12.06
CA PRO A 59 -12.19 13.88 -12.46
C PRO A 59 -11.00 14.25 -11.57
N GLU A 60 -11.07 13.98 -10.26
CA GLU A 60 -9.95 14.23 -9.35
C GLU A 60 -8.81 13.23 -9.56
N LEU A 61 -9.15 11.94 -9.72
CA LEU A 61 -8.16 10.89 -9.98
C LEU A 61 -7.42 11.12 -11.30
N GLN A 62 -8.10 11.63 -12.32
CA GLN A 62 -7.48 11.92 -13.63
C GLN A 62 -6.53 13.13 -13.61
N THR A 63 -6.42 13.86 -12.50
CA THR A 63 -5.48 14.98 -12.37
C THR A 63 -4.07 14.58 -11.97
N VAL A 64 -3.81 13.28 -11.77
CA VAL A 64 -2.53 12.72 -11.34
C VAL A 64 -2.07 11.59 -12.25
N ASP A 65 -0.79 11.25 -12.18
CA ASP A 65 -0.18 10.16 -12.94
C ASP A 65 -0.33 8.82 -12.19
N VAL A 66 -0.26 8.87 -10.86
CA VAL A 66 -0.33 7.70 -9.98
C VAL A 66 -1.23 7.99 -8.78
N VAL A 67 -2.00 6.98 -8.36
CA VAL A 67 -2.72 6.96 -7.09
C VAL A 67 -2.16 5.83 -6.23
N VAL A 68 -1.61 6.18 -5.07
CA VAL A 68 -1.14 5.23 -4.05
C VAL A 68 -2.21 5.09 -2.98
N ASP A 69 -2.76 3.89 -2.83
CA ASP A 69 -3.60 3.51 -1.70
C ASP A 69 -2.73 2.97 -0.56
N ALA A 70 -2.47 3.83 0.42
CA ALA A 70 -1.85 3.49 1.69
C ALA A 70 -2.85 3.59 2.86
N MET A 71 -4.15 3.42 2.57
CA MET A 71 -5.17 3.42 3.62
C MET A 71 -5.00 2.22 4.54
N ALA A 72 -5.11 2.47 5.84
CA ALA A 72 -5.27 1.44 6.86
C ALA A 72 -6.59 1.65 7.60
N THR A 73 -7.13 0.57 8.16
CA THR A 73 -8.40 0.57 8.89
C THR A 73 -8.31 -0.31 10.13
N GLY A 74 -9.25 -0.13 11.05
CA GLY A 74 -9.40 -1.00 12.22
C GLY A 74 -10.08 -2.32 11.86
N PRO A 75 -10.00 -3.33 12.74
CA PRO A 75 -10.60 -4.65 12.48
C PRO A 75 -12.11 -4.62 12.28
N ASP A 76 -12.83 -3.69 12.94
CA ASP A 76 -14.27 -3.47 12.78
C ASP A 76 -14.66 -2.99 11.38
N LYS A 77 -13.70 -2.43 10.63
CA LYS A 77 -13.88 -1.87 9.30
C LYS A 77 -12.87 -2.43 8.30
N ALA A 78 -12.38 -3.65 8.54
CA ALA A 78 -11.40 -4.32 7.67
C ALA A 78 -11.88 -4.44 6.21
N TYR A 79 -13.19 -4.60 6.01
CA TYR A 79 -13.83 -4.65 4.70
C TYR A 79 -13.57 -3.42 3.83
N LEU A 80 -13.22 -2.26 4.42
CA LEU A 80 -12.92 -1.04 3.67
C LEU A 80 -11.71 -1.18 2.74
N HIS A 81 -10.79 -2.12 2.99
CA HIS A 81 -9.70 -2.44 2.05
C HIS A 81 -10.27 -2.87 0.69
N VAL A 82 -11.20 -3.82 0.69
CA VAL A 82 -11.86 -4.30 -0.54
C VAL A 82 -12.73 -3.21 -1.16
N ASP A 83 -13.51 -2.48 -0.34
CA ASP A 83 -14.41 -1.44 -0.85
C ASP A 83 -13.64 -0.30 -1.53
N LEU A 84 -12.50 0.12 -0.98
CA LEU A 84 -11.71 1.20 -1.59
C LEU A 84 -11.04 0.72 -2.88
N ALA A 85 -10.43 -0.46 -2.88
CA ALA A 85 -9.83 -1.04 -4.08
C ALA A 85 -10.85 -1.22 -5.21
N THR A 86 -12.02 -1.78 -4.90
CA THR A 86 -13.11 -1.96 -5.89
C THR A 86 -13.60 -0.63 -6.43
N LYS A 87 -13.75 0.38 -5.58
CA LYS A 87 -14.13 1.74 -5.99
C LYS A 87 -13.08 2.32 -6.95
N LEU A 88 -11.81 2.38 -6.56
CA LEU A 88 -10.73 2.97 -7.35
C LEU A 88 -10.62 2.29 -8.72
N VAL A 89 -10.61 0.95 -8.73
CA VAL A 89 -10.59 0.15 -9.96
C VAL A 89 -11.81 0.46 -10.83
N SER A 90 -13.02 0.52 -10.27
CA SER A 90 -14.25 0.75 -11.05
C SER A 90 -14.24 2.11 -11.76
N GLN A 91 -13.64 3.13 -11.15
CA GLN A 91 -13.52 4.46 -11.75
C GLN A 91 -12.51 4.47 -12.91
N LEU A 92 -11.51 3.58 -12.88
CA LEU A 92 -10.38 3.58 -13.80
C LEU A 92 -10.39 2.47 -14.86
N ARG A 93 -11.44 1.63 -14.92
CA ARG A 93 -11.60 0.62 -15.98
C ARG A 93 -11.41 1.23 -17.38
N GLU A 94 -10.72 0.49 -18.25
CA GLU A 94 -10.43 0.86 -19.65
C GLU A 94 -9.62 2.15 -19.80
N ARG A 95 -8.90 2.56 -18.76
CA ARG A 95 -8.01 3.72 -18.80
C ARG A 95 -6.58 3.28 -18.55
N GLN A 96 -5.67 3.93 -19.25
CA GLN A 96 -4.23 3.72 -19.11
C GLN A 96 -3.63 4.54 -17.94
N GLN A 97 -4.36 5.55 -17.44
CA GLN A 97 -3.89 6.43 -16.37
C GLN A 97 -5.06 6.97 -15.51
N PRO A 98 -4.83 7.30 -14.22
CA PRO A 98 -3.60 7.03 -13.46
C PRO A 98 -3.36 5.54 -13.19
N ARG A 99 -2.10 5.19 -12.91
CA ARG A 99 -1.73 3.88 -12.38
C ARG A 99 -2.14 3.75 -10.92
N LEU A 100 -2.60 2.58 -10.49
CA LEU A 100 -2.97 2.29 -9.11
C LEU A 100 -1.86 1.51 -8.40
N VAL A 101 -1.45 1.98 -7.22
CA VAL A 101 -0.48 1.31 -6.36
C VAL A 101 -1.17 0.98 -5.04
N PHE A 102 -1.17 -0.28 -4.61
CA PHE A 102 -1.81 -0.71 -3.38
C PHE A 102 -0.78 -1.20 -2.36
N ILE A 103 -0.82 -0.64 -1.14
CA ILE A 103 -0.11 -1.22 0.00
C ILE A 103 -0.99 -2.33 0.59
N LEU A 104 -0.62 -3.57 0.31
CA LEU A 104 -1.36 -4.77 0.72
C LEU A 104 -0.86 -5.28 2.09
N GLY A 105 -1.37 -6.45 2.49
CA GLY A 105 -0.95 -7.15 3.71
C GLY A 105 0.00 -8.31 3.43
N ALA A 106 0.71 -8.75 4.48
CA ALA A 106 1.57 -9.93 4.45
C ALA A 106 0.78 -11.26 4.47
N GLY A 107 -0.47 -11.25 4.94
CA GLY A 107 -1.27 -12.48 5.11
C GLY A 107 -1.52 -13.27 3.83
N SER A 108 -1.39 -12.65 2.66
CA SER A 108 -1.52 -13.31 1.36
C SER A 108 -0.21 -13.90 0.81
N LEU A 109 0.90 -13.79 1.54
CA LEU A 109 2.17 -14.42 1.19
C LEU A 109 2.15 -15.91 1.61
N THR A 110 2.86 -16.75 0.86
CA THR A 110 3.05 -18.16 1.21
C THR A 110 4.21 -18.32 2.19
N THR A 111 4.11 -19.26 3.11
CA THR A 111 5.15 -19.61 4.09
C THR A 111 5.15 -21.11 4.38
N GLY A 112 6.17 -21.60 5.08
CA GLY A 112 6.34 -23.01 5.43
C GLY A 112 6.71 -23.91 4.24
N ASP A 113 7.08 -25.16 4.56
CA ASP A 113 7.47 -26.17 3.56
C ASP A 113 6.30 -26.60 2.66
N ASP A 114 5.06 -26.47 3.16
CA ASP A 114 3.81 -26.75 2.44
C ASP A 114 3.25 -25.54 1.70
N ALA A 115 3.93 -24.39 1.74
CA ALA A 115 3.59 -23.15 1.03
C ALA A 115 2.15 -22.65 1.30
N HIS A 116 1.66 -22.83 2.52
CA HIS A 116 0.35 -22.30 2.92
C HIS A 116 0.37 -20.77 3.05
N LEU A 117 -0.80 -20.13 3.04
CA LEU A 117 -0.90 -18.67 3.21
C LEU A 117 -0.62 -18.26 4.66
N PHE A 118 0.19 -17.23 4.86
CA PHE A 118 0.56 -16.71 6.17
C PHE A 118 -0.65 -16.23 7.01
N VAL A 119 -1.77 -15.88 6.38
CA VAL A 119 -3.02 -15.58 7.12
C VAL A 119 -3.49 -16.78 7.95
N HIS A 120 -3.21 -18.02 7.54
CA HIS A 120 -3.58 -19.21 8.32
C HIS A 120 -2.75 -19.32 9.61
N ASP A 121 -1.46 -18.95 9.57
CA ASP A 121 -0.64 -18.86 10.79
C ASP A 121 -1.21 -17.79 11.73
N ILE A 122 -1.55 -16.61 11.19
CA ILE A 122 -2.16 -15.52 11.97
C ILE A 122 -3.48 -15.98 12.60
N GLU A 123 -4.34 -16.69 11.86
CA GLU A 123 -5.62 -17.23 12.32
C GLU A 123 -5.46 -18.31 13.40
N SER A 124 -4.37 -19.08 13.35
CA SER A 124 -4.13 -20.18 14.28
C SER A 124 -3.79 -19.73 15.70
N ASP A 125 -3.28 -18.50 15.87
CA ASP A 125 -2.92 -17.92 17.16
C ASP A 125 -4.08 -17.09 17.75
N PRO A 126 -4.69 -17.53 18.87
CA PRO A 126 -5.77 -16.80 19.53
C PRO A 126 -5.40 -15.37 19.95
N ALA A 127 -4.11 -15.05 20.14
CA ALA A 127 -3.66 -13.70 20.45
C ALA A 127 -3.97 -12.70 19.32
N ASN A 128 -4.13 -13.20 18.09
CA ASN A 128 -4.37 -12.39 16.90
C ASN A 128 -5.86 -12.19 16.58
N ALA A 129 -6.76 -12.85 17.33
CA ALA A 129 -8.21 -12.83 17.07
C ALA A 129 -8.80 -11.41 17.01
N ALA A 130 -8.22 -10.45 17.76
CA ALA A 130 -8.67 -9.07 17.77
C ALA A 130 -8.41 -8.31 16.46
N PHE A 131 -7.45 -8.75 15.64
CA PHE A 131 -7.05 -8.04 14.41
C PHE A 131 -7.09 -8.89 13.14
N VAL A 132 -7.33 -10.20 13.23
CA VAL A 132 -7.30 -11.15 12.09
C VAL A 132 -8.18 -10.76 10.91
N ALA A 133 -9.26 -10.00 11.14
CA ALA A 133 -10.11 -9.48 10.09
C ALA A 133 -9.34 -8.62 9.06
N ILE A 134 -8.28 -7.92 9.47
CA ILE A 134 -7.47 -7.06 8.60
C ILE A 134 -6.73 -7.88 7.52
N PRO A 135 -5.84 -8.83 7.85
CA PRO A 135 -5.14 -9.62 6.84
C PRO A 135 -6.09 -10.49 6.00
N GLN A 136 -7.22 -10.95 6.55
CA GLN A 136 -8.26 -11.64 5.77
C GLN A 136 -8.85 -10.74 4.66
N ASN A 137 -9.18 -9.49 4.99
CA ASN A 137 -9.74 -8.57 4.01
C ASN A 137 -8.69 -8.05 3.02
N GLN A 138 -7.41 -7.92 3.41
CA GLN A 138 -6.34 -7.61 2.47
C GLN A 138 -5.99 -8.79 1.54
N LEU A 139 -6.18 -10.04 1.98
CA LEU A 139 -6.16 -11.19 1.08
C LEU A 139 -7.33 -11.14 0.09
N ALA A 140 -8.54 -10.80 0.55
CA ALA A 140 -9.70 -10.62 -0.32
C ALA A 140 -9.50 -9.47 -1.32
N GLU A 141 -8.86 -8.37 -0.90
CA GLU A 141 -8.46 -7.25 -1.75
C GLU A 141 -7.53 -7.71 -2.88
N LEU A 142 -6.45 -8.43 -2.55
CA LEU A 142 -5.55 -8.97 -3.57
C LEU A 142 -6.26 -9.94 -4.52
N ASN A 143 -7.13 -10.80 -3.99
CA ASN A 143 -7.92 -11.72 -4.81
C ASN A 143 -8.84 -10.98 -5.78
N PHE A 144 -9.45 -9.87 -5.35
CA PHE A 144 -10.20 -8.99 -6.24
C PHE A 144 -9.27 -8.38 -7.31
N LEU A 145 -8.14 -7.80 -6.93
CA LEU A 145 -7.19 -7.17 -7.86
C LEU A 145 -6.70 -8.15 -8.95
N ARG A 146 -6.45 -9.41 -8.59
CA ARG A 146 -6.08 -10.48 -9.55
C ARG A 146 -7.13 -10.74 -10.64
N THR A 147 -8.38 -10.32 -10.46
CA THR A 147 -9.43 -10.39 -11.51
C THR A 147 -9.42 -9.20 -12.46
N VAL A 148 -8.59 -8.18 -12.21
CA VAL A 148 -8.57 -6.91 -12.92
C VAL A 148 -7.47 -6.92 -13.99
N THR A 149 -7.87 -6.97 -15.27
CA THR A 149 -6.96 -7.07 -16.42
C THR A 149 -6.91 -5.83 -17.31
N ASN A 150 -7.71 -4.80 -17.01
CA ASN A 150 -7.90 -3.59 -17.82
C ASN A 150 -7.70 -2.29 -17.03
N VAL A 151 -6.95 -2.39 -15.93
CA VAL A 151 -6.41 -1.26 -15.15
C VAL A 151 -4.96 -1.62 -14.84
N ASP A 152 -4.05 -0.66 -14.98
CA ASP A 152 -2.67 -0.84 -14.53
C ASP A 152 -2.61 -0.68 -13.01
N TRP A 153 -2.53 -1.80 -12.30
CA TRP A 153 -2.37 -1.84 -10.86
C TRP A 153 -1.11 -2.62 -10.48
N VAL A 154 -0.51 -2.25 -9.35
CA VAL A 154 0.54 -3.02 -8.70
C VAL A 154 0.26 -3.08 -7.21
N GLY A 155 0.40 -4.27 -6.63
CA GLY A 155 0.29 -4.50 -5.20
C GLY A 155 1.68 -4.70 -4.58
N ILE A 156 1.93 -4.10 -3.42
CA ILE A 156 3.14 -4.33 -2.64
C ILE A 156 2.75 -4.85 -1.26
N SER A 157 3.12 -6.09 -0.97
CA SER A 157 2.97 -6.67 0.36
C SER A 157 4.23 -6.39 1.19
N PRO A 158 4.11 -5.87 2.43
CA PRO A 158 5.24 -5.87 3.36
C PRO A 158 5.53 -7.30 3.85
N ALA A 159 6.65 -7.45 4.55
CA ALA A 159 6.93 -8.58 5.41
C ALA A 159 5.93 -8.67 6.58
N ALA A 160 5.94 -9.78 7.32
CA ALA A 160 5.06 -10.05 8.47
C ALA A 160 4.99 -8.89 9.48
N ASN A 161 6.13 -8.30 9.82
CA ASN A 161 6.23 -7.15 10.70
C ASN A 161 6.46 -5.88 9.88
N PHE A 162 5.47 -4.99 9.84
CA PHE A 162 5.60 -3.68 9.19
C PHE A 162 5.74 -2.58 10.24
N THR A 163 6.90 -1.94 10.32
CA THR A 163 7.27 -1.04 11.43
C THR A 163 7.68 0.35 10.94
N PRO A 164 7.54 1.40 11.77
CA PRO A 164 8.06 2.71 11.43
C PRO A 164 9.59 2.71 11.49
N GLY A 165 10.25 3.23 10.46
CA GLY A 165 11.72 3.31 10.46
C GLY A 165 12.30 3.83 9.15
N PRO A 166 13.60 4.18 9.15
CA PRO A 166 14.31 4.57 7.93
C PRO A 166 14.38 3.41 6.95
N ALA A 167 14.62 3.73 5.68
CA ALA A 167 14.90 2.73 4.66
C ALA A 167 16.19 1.96 4.98
N THR A 168 16.18 0.67 4.68
CA THR A 168 17.35 -0.21 4.72
C THR A 168 17.53 -0.86 3.35
N ALA A 169 18.56 -1.70 3.20
CA ALA A 169 18.69 -2.50 1.98
C ALA A 169 17.44 -3.39 1.81
N ILE A 170 16.96 -3.50 0.57
CA ILE A 170 15.66 -4.11 0.26
C ILE A 170 15.89 -5.51 -0.30
N GLN A 171 15.22 -6.50 0.28
CA GLN A 171 15.00 -7.79 -0.35
C GLN A 171 13.67 -7.74 -1.12
N TYR A 172 13.68 -8.10 -2.39
CA TYR A 172 12.48 -8.20 -3.23
C TYR A 172 12.08 -9.67 -3.42
N GLY A 173 10.79 -9.91 -3.50
CA GLY A 173 10.20 -11.22 -3.81
C GLY A 173 8.84 -11.06 -4.47
N HIS A 174 8.17 -12.18 -4.75
CA HIS A 174 6.84 -12.18 -5.34
C HIS A 174 5.80 -12.62 -4.31
N ASP A 175 5.60 -13.92 -4.16
CA ASP A 175 4.50 -14.47 -3.37
C ASP A 175 4.92 -15.10 -2.04
N THR A 176 6.21 -15.26 -1.77
CA THR A 176 6.72 -15.93 -0.55
C THR A 176 7.09 -14.91 0.52
N LEU A 177 6.77 -15.22 1.78
CA LEU A 177 7.16 -14.42 2.93
C LEU A 177 8.71 -14.35 3.01
N LEU A 178 9.22 -13.13 3.12
CA LEU A 178 10.66 -12.87 3.14
C LEU A 178 11.17 -12.75 4.58
N THR A 179 12.31 -13.37 4.87
CA THR A 179 13.02 -13.25 6.15
C THR A 179 14.47 -12.86 5.92
N ASP A 180 15.02 -12.08 6.85
CA ASP A 180 16.45 -11.78 6.88
C ASP A 180 17.27 -13.02 7.32
N ALA A 181 18.60 -12.84 7.43
CA ALA A 181 19.51 -13.90 7.86
C ALA A 181 19.27 -14.40 9.30
N ASN A 182 18.57 -13.63 10.14
CA ASN A 182 18.21 -14.00 11.51
C ASN A 182 16.83 -14.68 11.59
N GLY A 183 16.11 -14.76 10.46
CA GLY A 183 14.73 -15.26 10.41
C GLY A 183 13.67 -14.19 10.67
N ASP A 184 14.07 -12.91 10.77
CA ASP A 184 13.14 -11.81 11.01
C ASP A 184 12.49 -11.35 9.70
N SER A 185 11.17 -11.46 9.65
CA SER A 185 10.35 -10.99 8.53
C SER A 185 9.88 -9.55 8.81
N THR A 186 10.73 -8.56 8.53
CA THR A 186 10.44 -7.14 8.84
C THR A 186 10.55 -6.23 7.62
N THR A 187 9.68 -5.22 7.53
CA THR A 187 9.78 -4.11 6.59
C THR A 187 9.66 -2.80 7.34
N ASN A 188 10.55 -1.84 7.06
CA ASN A 188 10.40 -0.49 7.58
C ASN A 188 9.53 0.37 6.64
N SER A 189 8.83 1.35 7.18
CA SER A 189 8.05 2.32 6.37
C SER A 189 8.90 3.06 5.33
N GLY A 190 10.16 3.38 5.64
CA GLY A 190 11.10 3.93 4.66
C GLY A 190 11.50 2.93 3.56
N THR A 191 11.69 1.66 3.90
CA THR A 191 11.98 0.59 2.92
C THR A 191 10.81 0.45 1.95
N MET A 192 9.57 0.40 2.47
CA MET A 192 8.35 0.40 1.67
C MET A 192 8.25 1.64 0.78
N ALA A 193 8.56 2.84 1.31
CA ALA A 193 8.51 4.07 0.53
C ALA A 193 9.49 4.05 -0.66
N VAL A 194 10.71 3.56 -0.46
CA VAL A 194 11.68 3.39 -1.55
C VAL A 194 11.16 2.42 -2.61
N ALA A 195 10.67 1.24 -2.20
CA ALA A 195 10.14 0.26 -3.13
C ALA A 195 8.96 0.80 -3.95
N VAL A 196 8.03 1.52 -3.32
CA VAL A 196 6.90 2.17 -3.99
C VAL A 196 7.37 3.22 -4.99
N LEU A 197 8.29 4.10 -4.59
CA LEU A 197 8.75 5.19 -5.45
C LEU A 197 9.63 4.68 -6.60
N ASP A 198 10.45 3.66 -6.39
CA ASP A 198 11.22 3.01 -7.45
C ASP A 198 10.28 2.37 -8.49
N GLU A 199 9.23 1.67 -8.06
CA GLU A 199 8.22 1.08 -8.95
C GLU A 199 7.37 2.14 -9.67
N VAL A 200 7.12 3.28 -9.02
CA VAL A 200 6.37 4.40 -9.62
C VAL A 200 7.21 5.12 -10.67
N GLU A 201 8.49 5.34 -10.42
CA GLU A 201 9.41 6.03 -11.33
C GLU A 201 9.83 5.15 -12.51
N GLN A 202 10.01 3.85 -12.27
CA GLN A 202 10.42 2.88 -13.29
C GLN A 202 9.55 1.61 -13.22
N PRO A 203 8.30 1.68 -13.71
CA PRO A 203 7.37 0.55 -13.69
C PRO A 203 7.97 -0.76 -14.19
N GLN A 204 8.02 -1.79 -13.34
CA GLN A 204 8.43 -3.15 -13.71
C GLN A 204 7.29 -4.15 -13.59
N HIS A 205 6.31 -3.90 -12.70
CA HIS A 205 5.31 -4.89 -12.31
C HIS A 205 3.89 -4.50 -12.72
N HIS A 206 3.22 -5.26 -13.60
CA HIS A 206 1.89 -4.90 -14.07
C HIS A 206 0.86 -5.96 -13.74
N GLN A 207 -0.23 -5.54 -13.07
CA GLN A 207 -1.36 -6.40 -12.71
C GLN A 207 -0.94 -7.58 -11.84
N GLU A 208 0.02 -7.34 -10.96
CA GLU A 208 0.60 -8.33 -10.08
C GLU A 208 0.95 -7.77 -8.71
N ARG A 209 1.30 -8.66 -7.80
CA ARG A 209 1.83 -8.33 -6.48
C ARG A 209 3.30 -8.71 -6.42
N PHE A 210 4.12 -7.84 -5.84
CA PHE A 210 5.44 -8.20 -5.31
C PHE A 210 5.50 -7.93 -3.81
N THR A 211 6.56 -8.40 -3.15
CA THR A 211 6.79 -8.18 -1.73
C THR A 211 8.19 -7.67 -1.45
N VAL A 212 8.34 -6.95 -0.34
CA VAL A 212 9.61 -6.41 0.11
C VAL A 212 9.83 -6.68 1.58
N ALA A 213 11.08 -6.89 1.95
CA ALA A 213 11.55 -6.95 3.33
C ALA A 213 12.86 -6.17 3.48
N ASN A 214 13.23 -5.88 4.72
CA ASN A 214 14.59 -5.46 5.04
C ASN A 214 15.55 -6.63 4.81
N GLN A 215 16.75 -6.35 4.30
CA GLN A 215 17.81 -7.33 4.11
C GLN A 215 18.63 -7.56 5.39
#